data_AF-A0A0F9BJK8-F1
#
_entry.id   AF-A0A0F9BJK8-F1
#
_cell.length_a   1.000
_cell.length_b   1.000
_cell.length_c   1.000
_cell.angle_alpha   90.00
_cell.angle_beta   90.00
_cell.angle_gamma   90.00
#
_symmetry.space_group_name_H-M   'P 1'
#
loop_
_entity.id
_entity.type
_entity.pdbx_description
1 polymer ?
#
loop_
_entity_poly.entity_id
_entity_poly.type
_entity_poly.pdbx_seq_one_letter_code
_entity_poly.pdbx_strand_id
1 'polypeptide(L)'
;TLVYTDTTGFKVIDTNGNTKVGGGGGFAAPTGAIDIGDSATEGSLATHSKSDHQHAFTAPSASYPLDVADAEADGSATTPARSDHVHKNMDIGAKASEAGGAETITTGTWTALPFDTDDFDTDTIHDVSSNTERLTATTAGVYVIVAYGGFASDAAGELRGFKIREGGDTDLAFDYVFPLTGQATLNTITVIQKLAAAEYVEFLVFHDKGTDLATIAERTFAMQKIG
;
A
#
# COMPACT_ATOMS: atom_id res chain seq x y z
N THR A 1 8.86 -65.91 39.94
CA THR A 1 9.59 -64.71 39.48
C THR A 1 10.85 -64.60 40.30
N LEU A 2 12.01 -64.86 39.71
CA LEU A 2 13.30 -64.64 40.36
C LEU A 2 13.69 -63.18 40.15
N VAL A 3 14.09 -62.51 41.22
CA VAL A 3 14.55 -61.12 41.18
C VAL A 3 15.98 -61.09 41.68
N TYR A 4 16.90 -60.62 40.85
CA TYR A 4 18.29 -60.46 41.23
C TYR A 4 18.84 -59.17 40.63
N THR A 5 19.90 -58.67 41.25
CA THR A 5 20.63 -57.49 40.79
C THR A 5 22.04 -57.95 40.45
N ASP A 6 22.48 -57.69 39.22
CA ASP A 6 23.87 -57.88 38.81
C ASP A 6 24.53 -56.53 38.53
N THR A 7 25.78 -56.54 38.09
CA THR A 7 26.55 -55.33 37.75
C THR A 7 25.94 -54.50 36.62
N THR A 8 24.95 -55.02 35.89
CA THR A 8 24.22 -54.34 34.82
C THR A 8 22.83 -53.86 35.24
N GLY A 9 22.40 -54.13 36.47
CA GLY A 9 21.19 -53.57 37.07
C GLY A 9 20.19 -54.60 37.60
N PHE A 10 19.03 -54.10 38.01
CA PHE A 10 17.91 -54.90 38.51
C PHE A 10 17.21 -55.63 37.36
N LYS A 11 17.06 -56.96 37.49
CA LYS A 11 16.41 -57.78 36.46
C LYS A 11 15.26 -58.60 37.06
N VAL A 12 14.16 -58.65 36.32
CA VAL A 12 13.00 -59.50 36.62
C VAL A 12 12.91 -60.58 35.53
N ILE A 13 13.03 -61.84 35.93
CA ILE A 13 12.86 -62.99 35.05
C ILE A 13 11.47 -63.59 35.28
N ASP A 14 10.70 -63.73 34.20
CA ASP A 14 9.39 -64.38 34.27
C ASP A 14 9.53 -65.90 34.46
N THR A 15 8.41 -66.58 34.73
CA THR A 15 8.38 -68.03 35.00
C THR A 15 8.86 -68.90 33.84
N ASN A 16 9.02 -68.34 32.64
CA ASN A 16 9.47 -69.05 31.46
C ASN A 16 10.95 -68.75 31.14
N GLY A 17 11.65 -68.03 32.03
CA GLY A 17 13.08 -67.73 31.89
C GLY A 17 13.37 -66.52 31.01
N ASN A 18 12.36 -65.79 30.54
CA ASN A 18 12.58 -64.62 29.71
C ASN A 18 12.95 -63.42 30.59
N THR A 19 14.10 -62.82 30.29
CA THR A 19 14.49 -61.54 30.86
C THR A 19 13.57 -60.46 30.32
N LYS A 20 12.63 -59.97 31.15
CA LYS A 20 11.97 -58.71 30.87
C LYS A 20 12.96 -57.63 31.24
N VAL A 21 13.66 -57.09 30.24
CA VAL A 21 14.49 -55.92 30.44
C VAL A 21 13.57 -54.78 30.89
N GLY A 22 13.55 -54.53 32.20
CA GLY A 22 13.08 -53.27 32.77
C GLY A 22 14.08 -52.19 32.41
N GLY A 23 14.28 -51.96 31.12
CA GLY A 23 15.26 -51.05 30.58
C GLY A 23 14.51 -49.98 29.82
N GLY A 24 14.31 -48.84 30.47
CA GLY A 24 14.12 -47.60 29.73
C GLY A 24 15.31 -47.45 28.80
N GLY A 25 15.14 -47.76 27.52
CA GLY A 25 16.09 -47.40 26.49
C GLY A 25 16.35 -45.91 26.63
N GLY A 26 17.62 -45.51 26.75
CA GLY A 26 17.99 -44.11 26.89
C GLY A 26 17.34 -43.30 25.78
N PHE A 27 16.64 -42.24 26.16
CA PHE A 27 15.98 -41.34 25.21
C PHE A 27 17.05 -40.58 24.43
N ALA A 28 17.07 -40.70 23.11
CA ALA A 28 17.96 -39.90 22.27
C ALA A 28 17.47 -38.44 22.24
N ALA A 29 18.41 -37.49 22.19
CA ALA A 29 18.06 -36.10 21.96
C ALA A 29 17.51 -35.92 20.53
N PRO A 30 16.45 -35.11 20.33
CA PRO A 30 16.00 -34.78 18.99
C PRO A 30 17.13 -34.10 18.20
N THR A 31 17.41 -34.58 16.99
CA THR A 31 18.51 -34.08 16.13
C THR A 31 18.05 -33.13 15.03
N GLY A 32 16.76 -32.76 14.98
CA GLY A 32 16.23 -31.88 13.92
C GLY A 32 14.97 -31.13 14.34
N ALA A 33 14.73 -30.00 13.67
CA ALA A 33 13.44 -29.32 13.66
C ALA A 33 12.48 -30.05 12.72
N ILE A 34 11.17 -29.78 12.84
CA ILE A 34 10.20 -30.20 11.82
C ILE A 34 10.16 -29.11 10.76
N ASP A 35 10.36 -29.49 9.49
CA ASP A 35 10.11 -28.64 8.34
C ASP A 35 8.61 -28.69 7.97
N ILE A 36 8.08 -27.57 7.48
CA ILE A 36 6.66 -27.48 7.12
C ILE A 36 6.48 -28.03 5.71
N GLY A 37 5.63 -29.05 5.57
CA GLY A 37 5.35 -29.72 4.30
C GLY A 37 5.83 -31.17 4.22
N ASP A 38 6.47 -31.69 5.27
CA ASP A 38 6.87 -33.11 5.32
C ASP A 38 5.66 -34.05 5.28
N SER A 39 5.79 -35.11 4.45
CA SER A 39 4.79 -36.17 4.39
C SER A 39 4.78 -36.97 5.70
N ALA A 40 3.59 -37.17 6.27
CA ALA A 40 3.41 -37.94 7.49
C ALA A 40 4.01 -39.35 7.32
N THR A 41 5.14 -39.58 8.01
CA THR A 41 5.85 -40.85 7.97
C THR A 41 5.96 -41.38 9.40
N GLU A 42 5.66 -42.66 9.61
CA GLU A 42 5.88 -43.30 10.91
C GLU A 42 7.39 -43.38 11.20
N GLY A 43 7.81 -42.86 12.36
CA GLY A 43 9.20 -42.94 12.79
C GLY A 43 9.62 -44.39 13.04
N SER A 44 10.79 -44.80 12.54
CA SER A 44 11.28 -46.20 12.61
C SER A 44 12.16 -46.51 13.83
N LEU A 45 12.27 -45.60 14.80
CA LEU A 45 13.18 -45.75 15.95
C LEU A 45 12.52 -46.47 17.13
N ALA A 46 13.29 -47.31 17.82
CA ALA A 46 12.84 -48.13 18.94
C ALA A 46 12.69 -47.37 20.28
N THR A 47 12.96 -46.07 20.30
CA THR A 47 12.89 -45.22 21.50
C THR A 47 11.71 -44.26 21.41
N HIS A 48 10.91 -44.19 22.48
CA HIS A 48 9.68 -43.40 22.53
C HIS A 48 9.98 -41.97 22.98
N SER A 49 9.39 -40.96 22.35
CA SER A 49 9.41 -39.58 22.86
C SER A 49 8.60 -39.47 24.16
N LYS A 50 8.98 -38.56 25.07
CA LYS A 50 8.19 -38.31 26.28
C LYS A 50 6.81 -37.74 25.93
N SER A 51 5.82 -37.92 26.81
CA SER A 51 4.48 -37.35 26.64
C SER A 51 4.44 -35.82 26.67
N ASP A 52 5.48 -35.19 27.24
CA ASP A 52 5.67 -33.74 27.30
C ASP A 52 6.64 -33.22 26.23
N HIS A 53 6.94 -34.03 25.21
CA HIS A 53 7.80 -33.60 24.10
C HIS A 53 7.22 -32.38 23.38
N GLN A 54 8.02 -31.32 23.29
CA GLN A 54 7.69 -30.11 22.56
C GLN A 54 8.70 -29.90 21.43
N HIS A 55 8.20 -29.47 20.26
CA HIS A 55 9.03 -28.96 19.18
C HIS A 55 9.27 -27.46 19.41
N ALA A 56 10.52 -27.06 19.62
CA ALA A 56 10.87 -25.66 19.81
C ALA A 56 10.89 -24.93 18.46
N PHE A 57 10.15 -23.83 18.35
CA PHE A 57 10.28 -22.86 17.26
C PHE A 57 11.16 -21.71 17.75
N THR A 58 12.31 -21.50 17.12
CA THR A 58 13.20 -20.39 17.48
C THR A 58 12.53 -19.06 17.13
N ALA A 59 12.50 -18.13 18.09
CA ALA A 59 11.99 -16.79 17.82
C ALA A 59 12.86 -16.09 16.77
N PRO A 60 12.26 -15.33 15.81
CA PRO A 60 13.05 -14.63 14.81
C PRO A 60 13.98 -13.60 15.47
N SER A 61 15.19 -13.47 14.94
CA SER A 61 16.10 -12.39 15.31
C SER A 61 15.49 -11.06 14.85
N ALA A 62 15.40 -10.09 15.76
CA ALA A 62 14.86 -8.78 15.47
C ALA A 62 15.63 -8.09 14.34
N SER A 63 14.97 -7.86 13.21
CA SER A 63 15.26 -6.85 12.17
C SER A 63 14.09 -6.88 11.17
N TYR A 64 13.30 -5.81 11.15
CA TYR A 64 12.18 -5.60 10.22
C TYR A 64 12.65 -4.67 9.05
N PRO A 65 11.87 -4.45 7.97
CA PRO A 65 11.84 -5.13 6.66
C PRO A 65 12.41 -4.32 5.46
N LEU A 66 12.49 -4.93 4.25
CA LEU A 66 12.82 -4.28 2.95
C LEU A 66 11.61 -4.27 1.96
N ASP A 67 11.67 -3.35 0.99
CA ASP A 67 10.62 -2.69 0.19
C ASP A 67 9.84 -3.52 -0.87
N VAL A 68 8.80 -2.92 -1.47
CA VAL A 68 7.75 -3.55 -2.32
C VAL A 68 7.83 -3.15 -3.79
N ALA A 69 9.01 -3.34 -4.39
CA ALA A 69 9.17 -3.14 -5.82
C ALA A 69 9.69 -4.39 -6.55
N ASP A 70 9.91 -5.49 -5.83
CA ASP A 70 10.45 -6.71 -6.40
C ASP A 70 9.34 -7.61 -6.98
N ALA A 71 9.70 -8.36 -8.02
CA ALA A 71 8.82 -9.29 -8.69
C ALA A 71 8.32 -10.38 -7.73
N GLU A 72 7.05 -10.78 -7.89
CA GLU A 72 6.41 -11.86 -7.14
C GLU A 72 7.30 -13.12 -7.15
N ALA A 73 7.79 -13.51 -5.97
CA ALA A 73 8.63 -14.68 -5.78
C ALA A 73 8.10 -15.51 -4.61
N ASP A 74 8.22 -16.83 -4.71
CA ASP A 74 7.92 -17.73 -3.59
C ASP A 74 8.80 -17.36 -2.39
N GLY A 75 8.18 -17.15 -1.22
CA GLY A 75 8.91 -16.87 0.02
C GLY A 75 9.82 -18.04 0.43
N SER A 76 11.05 -17.76 0.83
CA SER A 76 12.06 -18.80 1.15
C SER A 76 12.11 -19.20 2.63
N ALA A 77 11.09 -18.86 3.42
CA ALA A 77 11.10 -19.08 4.88
C ALA A 77 10.87 -20.56 5.26
N THR A 78 11.63 -21.04 6.24
CA THR A 78 11.49 -22.40 6.81
C THR A 78 10.59 -22.44 8.05
N THR A 79 9.88 -21.35 8.36
CA THR A 79 8.94 -21.19 9.49
C THR A 79 7.49 -21.05 8.99
N PRO A 80 6.45 -21.33 9.82
CA PRO A 80 5.05 -21.25 9.35
C PRO A 80 4.76 -19.87 8.80
N ALA A 81 4.03 -19.81 7.68
CA ALA A 81 3.73 -18.60 6.90
C ALA A 81 3.13 -17.46 7.75
N ARG A 82 3.98 -16.73 8.50
CA ARG A 82 3.71 -15.52 9.34
C ARG A 82 4.99 -14.79 9.82
N SER A 83 6.20 -15.30 9.58
CA SER A 83 7.42 -14.61 10.06
C SER A 83 7.82 -13.40 9.20
N ASP A 84 7.27 -13.30 8.00
CA ASP A 84 7.63 -12.37 6.94
C ASP A 84 6.41 -11.83 6.18
N HIS A 85 5.20 -12.11 6.63
CA HIS A 85 4.00 -11.63 5.93
C HIS A 85 3.80 -10.14 6.20
N VAL A 86 3.99 -9.35 5.14
CA VAL A 86 3.78 -7.90 5.13
C VAL A 86 2.65 -7.57 4.18
N HIS A 87 1.85 -6.58 4.52
CA HIS A 87 0.97 -5.90 3.58
C HIS A 87 1.51 -4.50 3.35
N LYS A 88 1.69 -4.11 2.09
CA LYS A 88 1.88 -2.71 1.75
C LYS A 88 0.62 -2.21 1.08
N ASN A 89 -0.15 -1.48 1.85
CA ASN A 89 -1.00 -0.44 1.29
C ASN A 89 -0.06 0.73 1.04
N MET A 90 0.54 0.80 -0.16
CA MET A 90 1.07 2.10 -0.59
C MET A 90 -0.18 2.94 -0.84
N ASP A 91 -0.51 3.80 0.11
CA ASP A 91 -1.40 4.92 -0.19
C ASP A 91 -0.65 5.78 -1.21
N ILE A 92 -0.84 5.50 -2.50
CA ILE A 92 -0.21 6.23 -3.62
C ILE A 92 -1.13 7.40 -3.94
N GLY A 93 -0.70 8.61 -3.60
CA GLY A 93 -1.47 9.80 -3.85
C GLY A 93 -0.70 11.07 -3.55
N ALA A 94 -1.23 12.18 -4.07
CA ALA A 94 -0.74 13.50 -3.77
C ALA A 94 -1.89 14.48 -3.68
N LYS A 95 -1.68 15.56 -2.92
CA LYS A 95 -2.52 16.75 -2.90
C LYS A 95 -1.62 17.98 -2.96
N ALA A 96 -1.78 18.74 -4.04
CA ALA A 96 -1.14 20.01 -4.25
C ALA A 96 -2.11 21.16 -3.96
N SER A 97 -1.58 22.26 -3.45
CA SER A 97 -2.27 23.51 -3.15
C SER A 97 -1.47 24.68 -3.74
N GLU A 98 -2.11 25.84 -3.91
CA GLU A 98 -1.35 27.06 -4.22
C GLU A 98 -0.93 27.79 -2.93
N ALA A 99 0.31 28.26 -2.93
CA ALA A 99 0.85 29.25 -2.01
C ALA A 99 0.92 30.65 -2.65
N GLY A 100 1.00 30.75 -3.98
CA GLY A 100 1.22 32.00 -4.72
C GLY A 100 0.06 33.00 -4.80
N GLY A 101 -1.14 32.62 -4.35
CA GLY A 101 -2.34 33.46 -4.39
C GLY A 101 -3.17 33.31 -5.67
N ALA A 102 -4.02 34.31 -5.95
CA ALA A 102 -4.96 34.25 -7.06
C ALA A 102 -4.26 34.39 -8.43
N GLU A 103 -4.64 33.55 -9.39
CA GLU A 103 -4.13 33.58 -10.77
C GLU A 103 -4.98 34.48 -11.66
N THR A 104 -4.33 35.22 -12.56
CA THR A 104 -5.04 36.02 -13.56
C THR A 104 -5.30 35.18 -14.79
N ILE A 105 -6.57 34.92 -15.08
CA ILE A 105 -7.01 34.10 -16.21
C ILE A 105 -7.48 35.00 -17.34
N THR A 106 -7.06 34.69 -18.56
CA THR A 106 -7.50 35.40 -19.76
C THR A 106 -8.85 34.88 -20.22
N THR A 107 -9.74 35.80 -20.57
CA THR A 107 -11.10 35.47 -21.05
C THR A 107 -11.07 34.58 -22.30
N GLY A 108 -12.03 33.67 -22.41
CA GLY A 108 -12.21 32.83 -23.60
C GLY A 108 -11.19 31.71 -23.74
N THR A 109 -10.28 31.53 -22.78
CA THR A 109 -9.18 30.57 -22.87
C THR A 109 -9.19 29.62 -21.67
N TRP A 110 -9.10 28.31 -21.95
CA TRP A 110 -8.88 27.31 -20.91
C TRP A 110 -7.43 27.38 -20.44
N THR A 111 -7.24 27.66 -19.15
CA THR A 111 -5.93 27.84 -18.55
C THR A 111 -5.70 26.78 -17.49
N ALA A 112 -4.60 26.03 -17.59
CA ALA A 112 -4.16 25.10 -16.55
C ALA A 112 -3.64 25.88 -15.35
N LEU A 113 -4.05 25.46 -14.16
CA LEU A 113 -3.72 26.17 -12.92
C LEU A 113 -2.46 25.60 -12.30
N PRO A 114 -1.45 26.44 -11.96
CA PRO A 114 -0.29 25.99 -11.23
C PRO A 114 -0.60 25.78 -9.75
N PHE A 115 0.13 24.84 -9.14
CA PHE A 115 0.17 24.54 -7.70
C PHE A 115 1.64 24.46 -7.29
N ASP A 116 2.04 25.26 -6.31
CA ASP A 116 3.44 25.45 -5.89
C ASP A 116 3.70 24.97 -4.47
N THR A 117 2.78 24.19 -3.90
CA THR A 117 2.93 23.56 -2.57
C THR A 117 2.30 22.18 -2.55
N ASP A 118 2.99 21.25 -1.88
CA ASP A 118 2.46 19.93 -1.58
C ASP A 118 1.93 19.88 -0.15
N ASP A 119 0.66 19.52 0.01
CA ASP A 119 0.12 19.16 1.32
C ASP A 119 0.59 17.75 1.70
N PHE A 120 0.62 16.84 0.72
CA PHE A 120 1.28 15.54 0.79
C PHE A 120 1.59 15.04 -0.63
N ASP A 121 2.67 14.25 -0.75
CA ASP A 121 2.98 13.45 -1.93
C ASP A 121 3.73 12.20 -1.47
N THR A 122 3.15 11.02 -1.73
CA THR A 122 3.69 9.74 -1.27
C THR A 122 4.44 8.97 -2.36
N ASP A 123 4.41 9.45 -3.61
CA ASP A 123 4.96 8.72 -4.75
C ASP A 123 5.58 9.64 -5.83
N THR A 124 5.93 10.89 -5.48
CA THR A 124 6.51 11.87 -6.43
C THR A 124 5.58 12.16 -7.62
N ILE A 125 4.29 12.33 -7.32
CA ILE A 125 3.23 12.59 -8.29
C ILE A 125 3.21 14.06 -8.72
N HIS A 126 3.64 14.99 -7.86
CA HIS A 126 3.64 16.43 -8.12
C HIS A 126 5.06 17.01 -8.00
N ASP A 127 5.34 18.04 -8.80
CA ASP A 127 6.60 18.79 -8.73
C ASP A 127 6.28 20.29 -8.59
N VAL A 128 6.60 20.84 -7.42
CA VAL A 128 6.34 22.24 -7.05
C VAL A 128 7.21 23.27 -7.80
N SER A 129 8.13 22.81 -8.64
CA SER A 129 9.10 23.67 -9.34
C SER A 129 8.99 23.59 -10.87
N SER A 130 8.55 22.45 -11.40
CA SER A 130 8.48 22.17 -12.84
C SER A 130 7.17 21.48 -13.16
N ASN A 131 6.45 21.93 -14.19
CA ASN A 131 5.11 21.41 -14.52
C ASN A 131 4.15 21.42 -13.32
N THR A 132 4.19 22.50 -12.54
CA THR A 132 3.37 22.76 -11.34
C THR A 132 1.86 22.65 -11.58
N GLU A 133 1.43 22.63 -12.84
CA GLU A 133 0.04 22.50 -13.25
C GLU A 133 -0.47 21.05 -13.40
N ARG A 134 0.35 20.05 -13.06
CA ARG A 134 0.10 18.63 -13.37
C ARG A 134 0.27 17.69 -12.18
N LEU A 135 -0.62 16.72 -12.06
CA LEU A 135 -0.38 15.50 -11.26
C LEU A 135 -0.04 14.35 -12.22
N THR A 136 1.13 13.73 -12.03
CA THR A 136 1.63 12.66 -12.90
C THR A 136 1.55 11.32 -12.20
N ALA A 137 0.88 10.34 -12.82
CA ALA A 137 0.86 8.98 -12.30
C ALA A 137 2.25 8.35 -12.41
N THR A 138 2.88 8.06 -11.28
CA THR A 138 4.15 7.32 -11.19
C THR A 138 3.95 5.81 -11.33
N THR A 139 2.80 5.32 -10.88
CA THR A 139 2.41 3.92 -10.97
C THR A 139 1.14 3.78 -11.82
N ALA A 140 1.06 2.79 -12.70
CA ALA A 140 -0.19 2.55 -13.43
C ALA A 140 -1.31 2.07 -12.49
N GLY A 141 -2.53 2.55 -12.73
CA GLY A 141 -3.70 2.16 -11.91
C GLY A 141 -4.94 2.98 -12.18
N VAL A 142 -5.97 2.73 -11.38
CA VAL A 142 -7.19 3.53 -11.32
C VAL A 142 -7.03 4.57 -10.23
N TYR A 143 -7.25 5.83 -10.58
CA TYR A 143 -7.14 6.97 -9.69
C TYR A 143 -8.49 7.65 -9.53
N VAL A 144 -8.82 8.06 -8.31
CA VAL A 144 -9.80 9.12 -8.08
C VAL A 144 -9.05 10.45 -8.09
N ILE A 145 -9.52 11.38 -8.90
CA ILE A 145 -8.91 12.70 -9.08
C ILE A 145 -9.95 13.73 -8.67
N VAL A 146 -9.55 14.68 -7.83
CA VAL A 146 -10.41 15.73 -7.29
C VAL A 146 -9.72 17.07 -7.45
N ALA A 147 -10.41 18.03 -8.06
CA ALA A 147 -9.96 19.40 -8.20
C ALA A 147 -10.98 20.35 -7.60
N TYR A 148 -10.51 21.31 -6.81
CA TYR A 148 -11.32 22.39 -6.25
C TYR A 148 -10.71 23.73 -6.66
N GLY A 149 -11.57 24.64 -7.12
CA GLY A 149 -11.17 26.00 -7.37
C GLY A 149 -12.34 26.89 -7.73
N GLY A 150 -12.02 28.11 -8.16
CA GLY A 150 -13.05 29.11 -8.39
C GLY A 150 -12.50 30.42 -8.91
N PHE A 151 -13.43 31.35 -9.15
CA PHE A 151 -13.15 32.71 -9.55
C PHE A 151 -13.62 33.70 -8.50
N ALA A 152 -12.93 34.83 -8.40
CA ALA A 152 -13.38 35.96 -7.60
C ALA A 152 -14.80 36.42 -8.02
N SER A 153 -15.53 37.03 -7.08
CA SER A 153 -16.90 37.54 -7.32
C SER A 153 -16.95 38.49 -8.51
N ASP A 154 -17.61 38.08 -9.59
CA ASP A 154 -17.78 38.85 -10.80
C ASP A 154 -18.96 38.27 -11.59
N ALA A 155 -19.98 39.10 -11.86
CA ALA A 155 -21.20 38.70 -12.56
C ALA A 155 -21.16 38.93 -14.08
N ALA A 156 -20.05 39.43 -14.64
CA ALA A 156 -19.91 39.57 -16.07
C ALA A 156 -19.60 38.22 -16.74
N GLY A 157 -19.99 38.10 -18.01
CA GLY A 157 -19.97 36.86 -18.77
C GLY A 157 -21.18 35.97 -18.48
N GLU A 158 -21.20 34.81 -19.11
CA GLU A 158 -22.28 33.83 -18.99
C GLU A 158 -21.83 32.59 -18.23
N LEU A 159 -20.54 32.21 -18.33
CA LEU A 159 -20.04 30.92 -17.85
C LEU A 159 -18.74 31.05 -17.04
N ARG A 160 -18.60 30.15 -16.06
CA ARG A 160 -17.33 29.76 -15.43
C ARG A 160 -17.15 28.26 -15.65
N GLY A 161 -16.08 27.89 -16.34
CA GLY A 161 -15.77 26.52 -16.69
C GLY A 161 -14.70 25.94 -15.78
N PHE A 162 -14.86 24.66 -15.45
CA PHE A 162 -13.93 23.87 -14.64
C PHE A 162 -13.77 22.50 -15.28
N LYS A 163 -12.55 22.00 -15.44
CA LYS A 163 -12.34 20.66 -16.01
C LYS A 163 -11.05 20.01 -15.56
N ILE A 164 -11.06 18.68 -15.59
CA ILE A 164 -9.87 17.84 -15.50
C ILE A 164 -9.55 17.32 -16.90
N ARG A 165 -8.29 17.49 -17.32
CA ARG A 165 -7.80 17.04 -18.63
C ARG A 165 -6.62 16.10 -18.47
N GLU A 166 -6.52 15.09 -19.31
CA GLU A 166 -5.38 14.18 -19.41
C GLU A 166 -4.50 14.51 -20.61
N GLY A 167 -3.18 14.48 -20.41
CA GLY A 167 -2.20 14.52 -21.50
C GLY A 167 -2.24 15.79 -22.35
N GLY A 168 -2.82 16.88 -21.85
CA GLY A 168 -2.93 18.16 -22.57
C GLY A 168 -4.08 18.29 -23.57
N ASP A 169 -4.75 17.19 -23.97
CA ASP A 169 -5.78 17.23 -25.02
C ASP A 169 -7.10 16.48 -24.70
N THR A 170 -7.12 15.56 -23.74
CA THR A 170 -8.30 14.72 -23.48
C THR A 170 -9.06 15.21 -22.24
N ASP A 171 -10.22 15.83 -22.44
CA ASP A 171 -11.07 16.26 -21.33
C ASP A 171 -11.76 15.04 -20.67
N LEU A 172 -11.49 14.82 -19.37
CA LEU A 172 -12.01 13.68 -18.60
C LEU A 172 -13.33 13.99 -17.90
N ALA A 173 -13.42 15.18 -17.30
CA ALA A 173 -14.61 15.69 -16.65
C ALA A 173 -14.64 17.21 -16.79
N PHE A 174 -15.83 17.78 -17.02
CA PHE A 174 -16.01 19.22 -17.15
C PHE A 174 -17.36 19.64 -16.58
N ASP A 175 -17.43 20.90 -16.14
CA ASP A 175 -18.67 21.55 -15.75
C ASP A 175 -18.63 23.04 -16.10
N TYR A 176 -19.81 23.62 -16.31
CA TYR A 176 -20.01 25.05 -16.43
C TYR A 176 -21.03 25.51 -15.41
N VAL A 177 -20.69 26.57 -14.67
CA VAL A 177 -21.59 27.21 -13.70
C VAL A 177 -21.77 28.68 -14.04
N PHE A 178 -22.89 29.26 -13.59
CA PHE A 178 -23.15 30.67 -13.76
C PHE A 178 -22.27 31.52 -12.84
N PRO A 179 -21.84 32.71 -13.29
CA PRO A 179 -21.11 33.65 -12.47
C PRO A 179 -21.98 34.20 -11.33
N LEU A 180 -21.37 34.45 -10.17
CA LEU A 180 -22.05 34.99 -8.99
C LEU A 180 -21.60 36.43 -8.68
N THR A 181 -22.50 37.21 -8.09
CA THR A 181 -22.20 38.54 -7.53
C THR A 181 -22.21 38.50 -6.01
N GLY A 182 -21.29 39.25 -5.39
CA GLY A 182 -21.14 39.31 -3.94
C GLY A 182 -20.51 38.07 -3.30
N GLN A 183 -20.19 37.04 -4.09
CA GLN A 183 -19.55 35.80 -3.65
C GLN A 183 -18.70 35.21 -4.79
N ALA A 184 -17.65 34.45 -4.42
CA ALA A 184 -16.85 33.71 -5.38
C ALA A 184 -17.69 32.62 -6.07
N THR A 185 -17.40 32.34 -7.33
CA THR A 185 -17.95 31.18 -8.04
C THR A 185 -17.00 30.01 -7.85
N LEU A 186 -17.44 28.98 -7.12
CA LEU A 186 -16.63 27.83 -6.72
C LEU A 186 -17.15 26.55 -7.36
N ASN A 187 -16.27 25.60 -7.66
CA ASN A 187 -16.65 24.28 -8.12
C ASN A 187 -15.62 23.22 -7.66
N THR A 188 -16.10 21.98 -7.52
CA THR A 188 -15.29 20.78 -7.32
C THR A 188 -15.59 19.80 -8.44
N ILE A 189 -14.56 19.43 -9.21
CA ILE A 189 -14.67 18.43 -10.27
C ILE A 189 -13.99 17.15 -9.80
N THR A 190 -14.64 16.03 -10.02
CA THR A 190 -14.13 14.70 -9.66
C THR A 190 -14.25 13.75 -10.83
N VAL A 191 -13.24 12.92 -11.06
CA VAL A 191 -13.28 11.83 -12.04
C VAL A 191 -12.55 10.61 -11.51
N ILE A 192 -13.00 9.42 -11.88
CA ILE A 192 -12.24 8.18 -11.71
C ILE A 192 -11.67 7.83 -13.07
N GLN A 193 -10.35 7.78 -13.18
CA GLN A 193 -9.65 7.55 -14.44
C GLN A 193 -8.58 6.48 -14.27
N LYS A 194 -8.43 5.62 -15.28
CA LYS A 194 -7.28 4.71 -15.37
C LYS A 194 -6.14 5.46 -16.06
N LEU A 195 -5.00 5.53 -15.38
CA LEU A 195 -3.78 6.17 -15.88
C LEU A 195 -2.66 5.12 -15.96
N ALA A 196 -1.89 5.16 -17.04
CA ALA A 196 -0.60 4.49 -17.14
C ALA A 196 0.49 5.31 -16.40
N ALA A 197 1.63 4.68 -16.14
CA ALA A 197 2.77 5.41 -15.60
C ALA A 197 3.22 6.51 -16.59
N ALA A 198 3.58 7.67 -16.06
CA ALA A 198 3.90 8.92 -16.73
C ALA A 198 2.73 9.65 -17.43
N GLU A 199 1.50 9.11 -17.43
CA GLU A 199 0.33 9.91 -17.82
C GLU A 199 0.04 10.94 -16.73
N TYR A 200 -0.39 12.14 -17.15
CA TYR A 200 -0.63 13.25 -16.25
C TYR A 200 -2.01 13.85 -16.48
N VAL A 201 -2.52 14.46 -15.42
CA VAL A 201 -3.77 15.21 -15.43
C VAL A 201 -3.54 16.65 -14.99
N GLU A 202 -4.35 17.54 -15.55
CA GLU A 202 -4.32 18.99 -15.34
C GLU A 202 -5.70 19.46 -14.86
N PHE A 203 -5.73 20.42 -13.94
CA PHE A 203 -6.95 21.16 -13.63
C PHE A 203 -6.97 22.48 -14.38
N LEU A 204 -8.00 22.69 -15.18
CA LEU A 204 -8.15 23.92 -15.96
C LEU A 204 -9.43 24.67 -15.60
N VAL A 205 -9.33 25.99 -15.71
CA VAL A 205 -10.45 26.90 -15.53
C VAL A 205 -10.66 27.78 -16.76
N PHE A 206 -11.88 28.28 -16.90
CA PHE A 206 -12.32 29.15 -18.00
C PHE A 206 -13.32 30.18 -17.52
N HIS A 207 -13.32 31.36 -18.14
CA HIS A 207 -14.41 32.32 -18.05
C HIS A 207 -14.56 33.10 -19.36
N ASP A 208 -15.71 33.74 -19.53
CA ASP A 208 -16.09 34.47 -20.75
C ASP A 208 -16.45 35.94 -20.49
N LYS A 209 -16.05 36.49 -19.33
CA LYS A 209 -16.45 37.85 -18.90
C LYS A 209 -16.01 39.02 -19.82
N GLY A 210 -15.12 38.77 -20.77
CA GLY A 210 -14.66 39.77 -21.75
C GLY A 210 -13.38 40.52 -21.36
N THR A 211 -12.88 40.37 -20.14
CA THR A 211 -11.58 40.84 -19.65
C THR A 211 -10.99 39.84 -18.66
N ASP A 212 -9.73 39.99 -18.26
CA ASP A 212 -9.07 39.05 -17.35
C ASP A 212 -9.77 38.97 -15.97
N LEU A 213 -9.88 37.76 -15.42
CA LEU A 213 -10.49 37.49 -14.12
C LEU A 213 -9.53 36.70 -13.23
N ALA A 214 -9.46 37.11 -11.96
CA ALA A 214 -8.69 36.41 -10.95
C ALA A 214 -9.41 35.14 -10.47
N THR A 215 -8.67 34.06 -10.23
CA THR A 215 -9.15 32.92 -9.46
C THR A 215 -9.35 33.29 -7.99
N ILE A 216 -9.92 32.39 -7.19
CA ILE A 216 -9.75 32.44 -5.73
C ILE A 216 -8.32 31.99 -5.33
N ALA A 217 -7.98 32.22 -4.06
CA ALA A 217 -6.89 31.52 -3.37
C ALA A 217 -7.40 30.22 -2.73
N GLU A 218 -6.48 29.39 -2.22
CA GLU A 218 -6.74 28.09 -1.56
C GLU A 218 -7.42 27.03 -2.45
N ARG A 219 -7.12 27.03 -3.75
CA ARG A 219 -7.41 25.97 -4.72
C ARG A 219 -6.58 24.73 -4.41
N THR A 220 -7.13 23.56 -4.73
CA THR A 220 -6.42 22.29 -4.47
C THR A 220 -6.64 21.31 -5.60
N PHE A 221 -5.62 20.51 -5.87
CA PHE A 221 -5.68 19.42 -6.84
C PHE A 221 -5.07 18.15 -6.25
N ALA A 222 -5.81 17.05 -6.27
CA ALA A 222 -5.40 15.81 -5.64
C ALA A 222 -5.73 14.60 -6.50
N MET A 223 -4.93 13.55 -6.35
CA MET A 223 -5.24 12.23 -6.86
C MET A 223 -4.86 11.14 -5.87
N GLN A 224 -5.66 10.08 -5.81
CA GLN A 224 -5.43 8.90 -4.98
C GLN A 224 -5.64 7.64 -5.81
N LYS A 225 -4.68 6.73 -5.78
CA LYS A 225 -4.82 5.40 -6.40
C LYS A 225 -5.81 4.56 -5.59
N ILE A 226 -6.75 3.93 -6.30
CA ILE A 226 -7.83 3.12 -5.71
C ILE A 226 -7.94 1.71 -6.30
N GLY A 227 -7.12 1.36 -7.29
CA GLY A 227 -7.12 0.04 -7.93
C GLY A 227 -6.03 -0.14 -8.97
#